data_AF-A0A382IVR8-F1
#
_entry.id   AF-A0A382IVR8-F1
#
_cell.length_a   1.000
_cell.length_b   1.000
_cell.length_c   1.000
_cell.angle_alpha   90.00
_cell.angle_beta   90.00
_cell.angle_gamma   90.00
#
_symmetry.space_group_name_H-M   'P 1'
#
loop_
_entity.id
_entity.type
_entity.pdbx_description
1 polymer ?
#
loop_
_entity_poly.entity_id
_entity_poly.type
_entity_poly.pdbx_seq_one_letter_code
_entity_poly.pdbx_strand_id
1 'polypeptide(L)'
;GDLMVRECKAFIEKSSQKKKPFFLYWAINWPHYPLQGTDKWREHYKDHPHPRDKYGAFVSSMDEIIGKVVSHVEKLGLREDTLIVFQSDHGHSIESRTFGGGGNSGPYRGAKGSLFEGGIRVPSIVSWPGKIPQGEVRSEMATGCDWFPTIAEYCGAKLAKDRKLDGKSLVKVIADAKAPSPHKSFYWQLGNQVVIREGDWKLLLNPRDHNRPSGREPGGKLFLANVTEDPGESKNLAKKKPDVVSHLMKLKDFYGSEIKGRR
;
A
#
# COMPACT_ATOMS: atom_id res chain seq x y z
N GLY A 1 9.89 -10.06 -16.76
CA GLY A 1 9.24 -10.99 -15.81
C GLY A 1 10.07 -12.23 -15.58
N ASP A 2 10.38 -12.98 -16.64
CA ASP A 2 10.88 -14.36 -16.52
C ASP A 2 12.21 -14.51 -15.76
N LEU A 3 13.15 -13.58 -15.93
CA LEU A 3 14.39 -13.57 -15.15
C LEU A 3 14.10 -13.54 -13.65
N MET A 4 13.27 -12.60 -13.19
CA MET A 4 12.92 -12.49 -11.77
C MET A 4 12.17 -13.73 -11.26
N VAL A 5 11.26 -14.28 -12.05
CA VAL A 5 10.55 -15.53 -11.70
C VAL A 5 11.56 -16.68 -11.51
N ARG A 6 12.54 -16.80 -12.42
CA ARG A 6 13.59 -17.82 -12.34
C ARG A 6 14.43 -17.65 -11.08
N GLU A 7 14.87 -16.43 -10.78
CA GLU A 7 15.65 -16.15 -9.56
C GLU A 7 14.86 -16.44 -8.28
N CYS A 8 13.57 -16.06 -8.23
CA CYS A 8 12.70 -16.37 -7.09
C CYS A 8 12.57 -17.89 -6.87
N LYS A 9 12.31 -18.64 -7.94
CA LYS A 9 12.18 -20.11 -7.89
C LYS A 9 13.49 -20.75 -7.42
N ALA A 10 14.61 -20.37 -8.03
CA ALA A 10 15.93 -20.91 -7.67
C ALA A 10 16.29 -20.63 -6.20
N PHE A 11 15.95 -19.44 -5.69
CA PHE A 11 16.17 -19.10 -4.28
C PHE A 11 15.31 -19.94 -3.33
N ILE A 12 14.01 -20.10 -3.63
CA ILE A 12 13.08 -20.90 -2.83
C ILE A 12 13.51 -22.38 -2.83
N GLU A 13 13.80 -22.94 -4.00
CA GLU A 13 14.23 -24.32 -4.15
C GLU A 13 15.54 -24.60 -3.40
N LYS A 14 16.54 -23.74 -3.55
CA LYS A 14 17.82 -23.84 -2.82
C LYS A 14 17.63 -23.76 -1.30
N SER A 15 16.69 -22.94 -0.83
CA SER A 15 16.40 -22.80 0.60
C SER A 15 15.67 -24.05 1.14
N SER A 16 14.72 -24.57 0.38
CA SER A 16 13.99 -25.81 0.66
C SER A 16 14.92 -27.03 0.75
N GLN A 17 15.81 -27.20 -0.23
CA GLN A 17 16.80 -28.28 -0.24
C GLN A 17 17.74 -28.24 0.98
N LYS A 18 18.06 -27.04 1.46
CA LYS A 18 18.85 -26.82 2.67
C LYS A 18 18.05 -26.92 3.97
N LYS A 19 16.73 -27.12 3.89
CA LYS A 19 15.79 -27.12 5.01
C LYS A 19 15.93 -25.88 5.90
N LYS A 20 16.11 -24.71 5.26
CA LYS A 20 16.21 -23.42 5.97
C LYS A 20 14.98 -22.56 5.67
N PRO A 21 14.45 -21.83 6.66
CA PRO A 21 13.44 -20.82 6.40
C PRO A 21 14.02 -19.75 5.47
N PHE A 22 13.16 -19.16 4.64
CA PHE A 22 13.56 -18.12 3.69
C PHE A 22 12.72 -16.86 3.87
N PHE A 23 13.31 -15.72 3.50
CA PHE A 23 12.62 -14.46 3.33
C PHE A 23 12.91 -13.95 1.93
N LEU A 24 11.87 -13.79 1.11
CA LEU A 24 11.95 -13.29 -0.25
C LEU A 24 11.27 -11.93 -0.34
N TYR A 25 12.06 -10.86 -0.42
CA TYR A 25 11.54 -9.54 -0.76
C TYR A 25 11.60 -9.35 -2.28
N TRP A 26 10.49 -9.64 -2.94
CA TRP A 26 10.37 -9.45 -4.39
C TRP A 26 9.75 -8.09 -4.73
N ALA A 27 10.59 -7.06 -4.73
CA ALA A 27 10.22 -5.70 -5.14
C ALA A 27 10.15 -5.59 -6.68
N ILE A 28 9.21 -6.32 -7.28
CA ILE A 28 8.98 -6.21 -8.72
C ILE A 28 8.56 -4.78 -9.07
N ASN A 29 9.20 -4.18 -10.06
CA ASN A 29 8.90 -2.81 -10.48
C ASN A 29 7.67 -2.71 -11.39
N TRP A 30 6.86 -3.77 -11.52
CA TRP A 30 5.66 -3.75 -12.37
C TRP A 30 4.48 -3.28 -11.51
N PRO A 31 3.55 -2.46 -12.03
CA PRO A 31 3.40 -2.00 -13.41
C PRO A 31 4.01 -0.61 -13.68
N HIS A 32 5.16 -0.26 -13.08
CA HIS A 32 5.81 1.03 -13.36
C HIS A 32 6.20 1.14 -14.84
N TYR A 33 6.01 2.31 -15.44
CA TYR A 33 6.36 2.55 -16.85
C TYR A 33 7.86 2.22 -17.13
N PRO A 34 8.21 1.89 -18.39
CA PRO A 34 7.34 1.74 -19.56
C PRO A 34 6.39 0.53 -19.44
N LEU A 35 5.14 0.68 -19.91
CA LEU A 35 4.12 -0.36 -19.81
C LEU A 35 4.42 -1.50 -20.80
N GLN A 36 4.78 -2.67 -20.29
CA GLN A 36 5.29 -3.80 -21.08
C GLN A 36 4.50 -5.09 -20.81
N GLY A 37 3.20 -5.07 -21.14
CA GLY A 37 2.38 -6.28 -21.13
C GLY A 37 2.83 -7.32 -22.17
N THR A 38 2.70 -8.60 -21.85
CA THR A 38 2.97 -9.70 -22.81
C THR A 38 1.96 -9.69 -23.95
N ASP A 39 2.32 -10.33 -25.06
CA ASP A 39 1.50 -10.38 -26.27
C ASP A 39 0.09 -10.94 -26.00
N LYS A 40 0.02 -12.01 -25.20
CA LYS A 40 -1.24 -12.60 -24.72
C LYS A 40 -2.16 -11.55 -24.10
N TRP A 41 -1.64 -10.73 -23.19
CA TRP A 41 -2.44 -9.74 -22.49
C TRP A 41 -2.67 -8.48 -23.32
N ARG A 42 -1.72 -8.09 -24.19
CA ARG A 42 -1.96 -7.00 -25.16
C ARG A 42 -3.12 -7.33 -26.10
N GLU A 43 -3.20 -8.57 -26.57
CA GLU A 43 -4.31 -9.05 -27.37
C GLU A 43 -5.63 -9.06 -26.59
N HIS A 44 -5.62 -9.53 -25.34
CA HIS A 44 -6.82 -9.55 -24.49
C HIS A 44 -7.40 -8.15 -24.24
N TYR A 45 -6.54 -7.13 -24.09
CA TYR A 45 -6.95 -5.76 -23.80
C TYR A 45 -7.04 -4.85 -25.04
N LYS A 46 -6.90 -5.38 -26.26
CA LYS A 46 -6.78 -4.58 -27.48
C LYS A 46 -7.95 -3.62 -27.74
N ASP A 47 -9.16 -4.00 -27.31
CA ASP A 47 -10.39 -3.22 -27.50
C ASP A 47 -10.70 -2.30 -26.31
N HIS A 48 -9.84 -2.26 -25.28
CA HIS A 48 -10.01 -1.35 -24.16
C HIS A 48 -9.54 0.08 -24.52
N PRO A 49 -10.13 1.12 -23.92
CA PRO A 49 -9.69 2.49 -24.16
C PRO A 49 -8.23 2.73 -23.77
N HIS A 50 -7.49 3.45 -24.59
CA HIS A 50 -6.16 3.91 -24.22
C HIS A 50 -6.21 4.95 -23.08
N PRO A 51 -5.35 4.92 -22.05
CA PRO A 51 -4.24 3.99 -21.79
C PRO A 51 -4.55 2.79 -20.88
N ARG A 52 -5.84 2.50 -20.63
CA ARG A 52 -6.27 1.34 -19.84
C ARG A 52 -5.85 0.02 -20.50
N ASP A 53 -5.87 -0.05 -21.82
CA ASP A 53 -5.39 -1.18 -22.62
C ASP A 53 -3.99 -1.64 -22.18
N LYS A 54 -3.01 -0.73 -22.19
CA LYS A 54 -1.61 -1.03 -21.89
C LYS A 54 -1.41 -1.33 -20.40
N TYR A 55 -2.08 -0.57 -19.53
CA TYR A 55 -1.95 -0.76 -18.09
C TYR A 55 -2.56 -2.09 -17.65
N GLY A 56 -3.77 -2.42 -18.13
CA GLY A 56 -4.45 -3.69 -17.89
C GLY A 56 -3.63 -4.88 -18.38
N ALA A 57 -3.05 -4.77 -19.58
CA ALA A 57 -2.16 -5.79 -20.10
C ALA A 57 -0.94 -6.02 -19.20
N PHE A 58 -0.36 -4.95 -18.65
CA PHE A 58 0.84 -5.04 -17.82
C PHE A 58 0.55 -5.59 -16.42
N VAL A 59 -0.56 -5.17 -15.80
CA VAL A 59 -1.02 -5.72 -14.50
C VAL A 59 -1.34 -7.21 -14.64
N SER A 60 -2.01 -7.63 -15.71
CA SER A 60 -2.32 -9.05 -15.93
C SER A 60 -1.08 -9.89 -16.21
N SER A 61 -0.08 -9.29 -16.88
CA SER A 61 1.24 -9.91 -17.04
C SER A 61 1.96 -10.07 -15.71
N MET A 62 1.84 -9.10 -14.80
CA MET A 62 2.39 -9.16 -13.43
C MET A 62 1.70 -10.24 -12.61
N ASP A 63 0.37 -10.30 -12.65
CA ASP A 63 -0.42 -11.33 -11.96
C ASP A 63 0.00 -12.74 -12.39
N GLU A 64 0.14 -12.98 -13.70
CA GLU A 64 0.57 -14.28 -14.22
C GLU A 64 1.96 -14.70 -13.71
N ILE A 65 2.92 -13.78 -13.64
CA ILE A 65 4.27 -14.11 -13.14
C ILE A 65 4.32 -14.29 -11.63
N ILE A 66 3.46 -13.60 -10.87
CA ILE A 66 3.27 -13.86 -9.44
C ILE A 66 2.71 -15.28 -9.28
N GLY A 67 1.67 -15.64 -10.03
CA GLY A 67 1.10 -16.99 -10.07
C GLY A 67 2.16 -18.06 -10.34
N LYS A 68 3.09 -17.83 -11.28
CA LYS A 68 4.21 -18.76 -11.55
C LYS A 68 5.10 -19.03 -10.34
N VAL A 69 5.30 -18.06 -9.43
CA VAL A 69 6.08 -18.23 -8.20
C VAL A 69 5.24 -18.91 -7.12
N VAL A 70 3.99 -18.50 -6.93
CA VAL A 70 3.05 -19.13 -5.98
C VAL A 70 2.86 -20.61 -6.29
N SER A 71 2.58 -20.96 -7.55
CA SER A 71 2.45 -22.37 -7.96
C SER A 71 3.75 -23.17 -7.80
N HIS A 72 4.92 -22.53 -7.77
CA HIS A 72 6.17 -23.22 -7.49
C HIS A 72 6.33 -23.53 -5.99
N VAL A 73 5.94 -22.59 -5.10
CA VAL A 73 5.85 -22.85 -3.65
C VAL A 73 4.90 -24.02 -3.38
N GLU A 74 3.76 -24.08 -4.07
CA GLU A 74 2.79 -25.19 -3.97
C GLU A 74 3.38 -26.53 -4.44
N LYS A 75 4.04 -26.55 -5.60
CA LYS A 75 4.70 -27.76 -6.12
C LYS A 75 5.77 -28.33 -5.20
N LEU A 76 6.43 -27.47 -4.41
CA LEU A 76 7.41 -27.88 -3.40
C LEU A 76 6.76 -28.31 -2.08
N GLY A 77 5.42 -28.27 -1.96
CA GLY A 77 4.70 -28.61 -0.73
C GLY A 77 4.86 -27.58 0.40
N LEU A 78 5.28 -26.35 0.09
CA LEU A 78 5.62 -25.33 1.09
C LEU A 78 4.46 -24.38 1.42
N ARG A 79 3.29 -24.57 0.80
CA ARG A 79 2.23 -23.56 0.78
C ARG A 79 1.64 -23.22 2.15
N GLU A 80 1.47 -24.22 3.01
CA GLU A 80 0.95 -24.07 4.38
C GLU A 80 1.99 -23.50 5.35
N ASP A 81 3.28 -23.53 4.97
CA ASP A 81 4.40 -23.00 5.75
C ASP A 81 4.99 -21.71 5.14
N THR A 82 4.25 -21.07 4.24
CA THR A 82 4.67 -19.82 3.59
C THR A 82 3.60 -18.75 3.74
N LEU A 83 3.95 -17.68 4.48
CA LEU A 83 3.22 -16.42 4.49
C LEU A 83 3.54 -15.65 3.20
N ILE A 84 2.50 -15.33 2.42
CA ILE A 84 2.61 -14.46 1.23
C ILE A 84 1.93 -13.13 1.52
N VAL A 85 2.67 -12.03 1.34
CA VAL A 85 2.17 -10.66 1.40
C VAL A 85 2.35 -10.02 0.04
N PHE A 86 1.26 -9.54 -0.56
CA PHE A 86 1.27 -8.71 -1.75
C PHE A 86 0.82 -7.31 -1.38
N GLN A 87 1.58 -6.28 -1.74
CA GLN A 87 1.22 -4.89 -1.50
C GLN A 87 1.86 -3.96 -2.54
N SER A 88 1.11 -2.95 -3.00
CA SER A 88 1.66 -1.85 -3.82
C SER A 88 2.40 -0.82 -2.95
N ASP A 89 3.43 -0.17 -3.47
CA ASP A 89 4.20 0.85 -2.73
C ASP A 89 3.51 2.22 -2.70
N HIS A 90 2.76 2.57 -3.74
CA HIS A 90 1.96 3.79 -3.82
C HIS A 90 0.75 3.64 -4.77
N GLY A 91 -0.08 4.67 -4.86
CA GLY A 91 -1.20 4.77 -5.81
C GLY A 91 -0.77 4.81 -7.28
N HIS A 92 -1.73 4.71 -8.21
CA HIS A 92 -1.41 4.65 -9.64
C HIS A 92 -0.73 5.93 -10.14
N SER A 93 0.14 5.80 -11.15
CA SER A 93 0.74 6.98 -11.82
C SER A 93 -0.22 7.56 -12.86
N ILE A 94 -0.10 8.86 -13.08
CA ILE A 94 -0.73 9.63 -14.17
C ILE A 94 0.33 10.44 -14.95
N GLU A 95 1.60 10.11 -14.78
CA GLU A 95 2.70 10.78 -15.46
C GLU A 95 2.61 10.56 -16.99
N SER A 96 3.16 11.50 -17.77
CA SER A 96 3.20 11.40 -19.24
C SER A 96 3.85 10.10 -19.73
N ARG A 97 4.81 9.56 -18.98
CA ARG A 97 5.49 8.27 -19.25
C ARG A 97 4.56 7.05 -19.15
N THR A 98 3.38 7.19 -18.53
CA THR A 98 2.29 6.22 -18.56
C THR A 98 1.11 6.74 -19.39
N PHE A 99 1.36 7.57 -20.40
CA PHE A 99 0.33 8.13 -21.29
C PHE A 99 -0.75 8.92 -20.53
N GLY A 100 -0.39 9.54 -19.40
CA GLY A 100 -1.35 10.26 -18.54
C GLY A 100 -2.18 9.35 -17.62
N GLY A 101 -1.95 8.03 -17.59
CA GLY A 101 -2.56 7.15 -16.59
C GLY A 101 -2.69 5.70 -17.00
N GLY A 102 -3.92 5.19 -16.88
CA GLY A 102 -4.29 3.80 -17.17
C GLY A 102 -4.50 2.96 -15.93
N GLY A 103 -3.97 3.37 -14.77
CA GLY A 103 -4.33 2.82 -13.47
C GLY A 103 -5.63 3.40 -12.90
N ASN A 104 -6.09 2.88 -11.76
CA ASN A 104 -7.32 3.32 -11.11
C ASN A 104 -7.20 3.13 -9.59
N SER A 105 -7.66 4.11 -8.82
CA SER A 105 -7.73 4.07 -7.35
C SER A 105 -9.16 3.82 -6.85
N GLY A 106 -10.06 3.32 -7.69
CA GLY A 106 -11.48 3.13 -7.37
C GLY A 106 -12.15 4.46 -7.01
N PRO A 107 -12.90 4.52 -5.90
CA PRO A 107 -13.56 5.75 -5.46
C PRO A 107 -12.58 6.75 -4.82
N TYR A 108 -11.32 6.35 -4.58
CA TYR A 108 -10.37 7.16 -3.82
C TYR A 108 -9.73 8.23 -4.69
N ARG A 109 -9.65 9.44 -4.15
CA ARG A 109 -9.15 10.62 -4.86
C ARG A 109 -7.63 10.71 -4.86
N GLY A 110 -7.08 11.25 -5.93
CA GLY A 110 -5.64 11.45 -6.09
C GLY A 110 -4.95 10.24 -6.71
N ALA A 111 -3.64 10.37 -6.87
CA ALA A 111 -2.78 9.43 -7.57
C ALA A 111 -1.35 9.53 -6.99
N LYS A 112 -0.38 8.81 -7.55
CA LYS A 112 1.04 8.87 -7.16
C LYS A 112 1.50 10.32 -6.91
N GLY A 113 2.14 10.53 -5.76
CA GLY A 113 2.65 11.84 -5.32
C GLY A 113 1.62 12.75 -4.64
N SER A 114 0.37 12.29 -4.51
CA SER A 114 -0.65 12.89 -3.66
C SER A 114 -0.75 12.15 -2.32
N LEU A 115 -1.13 12.85 -1.25
CA LEU A 115 -1.50 12.23 0.03
C LEU A 115 -3.02 12.09 0.23
N PHE A 116 -3.82 12.39 -0.80
CA PHE A 116 -5.21 11.91 -0.86
C PHE A 116 -5.24 10.36 -0.94
N GLU A 117 -6.36 9.72 -0.58
CA GLU A 117 -6.50 8.27 -0.42
C GLU A 117 -6.03 7.50 -1.65
N GLY A 118 -6.31 7.97 -2.87
CA GLY A 118 -5.87 7.32 -4.11
C GLY A 118 -4.36 7.34 -4.34
N GLY A 119 -3.61 8.15 -3.59
CA GLY A 119 -2.14 8.16 -3.60
C GLY A 119 -1.49 7.23 -2.57
N ILE A 120 -2.17 6.95 -1.44
CA ILE A 120 -1.59 6.23 -0.28
C ILE A 120 -2.36 4.98 0.18
N ARG A 121 -3.63 4.82 -0.21
CA ARG A 121 -4.45 3.63 0.04
C ARG A 121 -4.24 2.66 -1.10
N VAL A 122 -3.54 1.58 -0.79
CA VAL A 122 -3.02 0.62 -1.78
C VAL A 122 -3.65 -0.76 -1.59
N PRO A 123 -3.73 -1.59 -2.65
CA PRO A 123 -4.11 -2.98 -2.50
C PRO A 123 -3.10 -3.71 -1.61
N SER A 124 -3.60 -4.53 -0.69
CA SER A 124 -2.79 -5.38 0.19
C SER A 124 -3.53 -6.70 0.43
N ILE A 125 -2.85 -7.81 0.16
CA ILE A 125 -3.38 -9.17 0.30
C ILE A 125 -2.38 -9.98 1.12
N VAL A 126 -2.88 -10.70 2.12
CA VAL A 126 -2.10 -11.61 2.95
C VAL A 126 -2.68 -13.00 2.83
N SER A 127 -1.83 -14.00 2.65
CA SER A 127 -2.29 -15.38 2.57
C SER A 127 -1.33 -16.36 3.25
N TRP A 128 -1.88 -17.11 4.21
CA TRP A 128 -1.20 -18.20 4.91
C TRP A 128 -2.21 -19.31 5.28
N PRO A 129 -2.48 -20.24 4.35
CA PRO A 129 -3.42 -21.34 4.53
C PRO A 129 -3.11 -22.14 5.79
N GLY A 130 -4.15 -22.46 6.56
CA GLY A 130 -4.02 -23.19 7.82
C GLY A 130 -3.48 -22.37 9.00
N LYS A 131 -3.07 -21.10 8.80
CA LYS A 131 -2.49 -20.24 9.87
C LYS A 131 -3.26 -18.94 10.12
N ILE A 132 -3.91 -18.38 9.09
CA ILE A 132 -4.74 -17.18 9.23
C ILE A 132 -6.15 -17.42 8.67
N PRO A 133 -7.17 -16.62 9.04
CA PRO A 133 -8.51 -16.70 8.43
C PRO A 133 -8.46 -16.50 6.91
N GLN A 134 -9.29 -17.25 6.16
CA GLN A 134 -9.30 -17.25 4.69
C GLN A 134 -10.56 -16.60 4.13
N GLY A 135 -10.45 -15.89 3.00
CA GLY A 135 -11.61 -15.25 2.35
C GLY A 135 -12.16 -14.03 3.10
N GLU A 136 -11.35 -13.48 4.00
CA GLU A 136 -11.75 -12.48 4.99
C GLU A 136 -11.25 -11.08 4.62
N VAL A 137 -11.99 -10.04 5.02
CA VAL A 137 -11.63 -8.62 4.82
C VAL A 137 -11.29 -7.96 6.15
N ARG A 138 -10.30 -7.07 6.14
CA ARG A 138 -9.96 -6.20 7.27
C ARG A 138 -10.12 -4.74 6.86
N SER A 139 -10.90 -3.99 7.63
CA SER A 139 -11.22 -2.59 7.35
C SER A 139 -10.40 -1.60 8.19
N GLU A 140 -9.70 -2.09 9.21
CA GLU A 140 -8.85 -1.29 10.09
C GLU A 140 -7.67 -0.66 9.35
N MET A 141 -7.25 0.51 9.83
CA MET A 141 -6.09 1.20 9.28
C MET A 141 -4.81 0.38 9.51
N ALA A 142 -4.08 0.13 8.43
CA ALA A 142 -2.75 -0.44 8.43
C ALA A 142 -1.83 0.41 7.53
N THR A 143 -0.53 0.30 7.76
CA THR A 143 0.48 1.09 7.05
C THR A 143 1.61 0.20 6.57
N GLY A 144 2.34 0.63 5.53
CA GLY A 144 3.41 -0.19 4.96
C GLY A 144 4.54 -0.53 5.94
N CYS A 145 4.79 0.29 6.96
CA CYS A 145 5.82 0.01 7.96
C CYS A 145 5.39 -1.05 8.99
N ASP A 146 4.12 -1.44 9.03
CA ASP A 146 3.60 -2.46 9.93
C ASP A 146 4.05 -3.88 9.54
N TRP A 147 4.45 -4.11 8.29
CA TRP A 147 4.93 -5.42 7.86
C TRP A 147 6.19 -5.86 8.59
N PHE A 148 7.12 -4.95 8.88
CA PHE A 148 8.36 -5.29 9.58
C PHE A 148 8.10 -5.95 10.95
N PRO A 149 7.39 -5.32 11.90
CA PRO A 149 7.09 -5.95 13.18
C PRO A 149 6.12 -7.13 13.05
N THR A 150 5.20 -7.13 12.06
CA THR A 150 4.27 -8.26 11.83
C THR A 150 5.02 -9.53 11.43
N ILE A 151 5.93 -9.42 10.45
CA ILE A 151 6.74 -10.54 9.98
C ILE A 151 7.68 -11.01 11.10
N ALA A 152 8.29 -10.07 11.85
CA ALA A 152 9.13 -10.41 12.98
C ALA A 152 8.37 -11.22 14.05
N GLU A 153 7.13 -10.83 14.38
CA GLU A 153 6.28 -11.57 15.33
C GLU A 153 5.95 -12.98 14.84
N TYR A 154 5.53 -13.13 13.57
CA TYR A 154 5.25 -14.45 13.00
C TYR A 154 6.49 -15.36 12.94
N CYS A 155 7.68 -14.79 12.77
CA CYS A 155 8.95 -15.52 12.78
C CYS A 155 9.53 -15.75 14.18
N GLY A 156 8.90 -15.23 15.25
CA GLY A 156 9.46 -15.26 16.61
C GLY A 156 10.75 -14.45 16.78
N ALA A 157 11.02 -13.50 15.88
CA ALA A 157 12.22 -12.67 15.91
C ALA A 157 12.10 -11.58 16.99
N LYS A 158 13.19 -11.34 17.71
CA LYS A 158 13.26 -10.26 18.70
C LYS A 158 13.55 -8.93 18.01
N LEU A 159 12.65 -7.97 18.16
CA LEU A 159 12.87 -6.60 17.69
C LEU A 159 13.85 -5.86 18.60
N ALA A 160 14.65 -4.99 18.00
CA ALA A 160 15.59 -4.14 18.74
C ALA A 160 14.81 -3.17 19.64
N LYS A 161 15.26 -3.03 20.90
CA LYS A 161 14.62 -2.16 21.91
C LYS A 161 15.24 -0.76 21.98
N ASP A 162 16.34 -0.55 21.27
CA ASP A 162 17.14 0.68 21.26
C ASP A 162 16.56 1.76 20.34
N ARG A 163 15.52 1.45 19.57
CA ARG A 163 14.90 2.35 18.61
C ARG A 163 13.39 2.22 18.63
N LYS A 164 12.72 3.34 18.41
CA LYS A 164 11.27 3.39 18.25
C LYS A 164 10.89 3.06 16.81
N LEU A 165 10.03 2.06 16.64
CA LEU A 165 9.42 1.73 15.36
C LEU A 165 8.10 2.51 15.22
N ASP A 166 7.84 3.05 14.04
CA ASP A 166 6.52 3.62 13.73
C ASP A 166 5.51 2.52 13.42
N GLY A 167 5.98 1.45 12.77
CA GLY A 167 5.17 0.28 12.49
C GLY A 167 4.80 -0.51 13.74
N LYS A 168 3.62 -1.11 13.73
CA LYS A 168 3.09 -1.98 14.78
C LYS A 168 2.57 -3.26 14.16
N SER A 169 2.68 -4.36 14.90
CA SER A 169 2.27 -5.67 14.40
C SER A 169 0.77 -5.73 14.09
N LEU A 170 0.43 -6.30 12.93
CA LEU A 170 -0.93 -6.55 12.46
C LEU A 170 -1.43 -7.95 12.82
N VAL A 171 -0.66 -8.78 13.54
CA VAL A 171 -1.05 -10.17 13.86
C VAL A 171 -2.47 -10.24 14.46
N LYS A 172 -2.80 -9.34 15.38
CA LYS A 172 -4.15 -9.26 15.98
C LYS A 172 -5.23 -8.88 14.97
N VAL A 173 -4.97 -7.87 14.14
CA VAL A 173 -5.90 -7.43 13.08
C VAL A 173 -6.11 -8.52 12.04
N ILE A 174 -5.06 -9.26 11.68
CA ILE A 174 -5.16 -10.38 10.73
C ILE A 174 -6.01 -11.51 11.34
N ALA A 175 -5.79 -11.84 12.62
CA ALA A 175 -6.50 -12.91 13.30
C ALA A 175 -7.98 -12.62 13.55
N ASP A 176 -8.36 -11.38 13.85
CA ASP A 176 -9.73 -11.01 14.23
C ASP A 176 -10.18 -9.73 13.51
N ALA A 177 -11.30 -9.81 12.77
CA ALA A 177 -11.90 -8.68 12.08
C ALA A 177 -12.38 -7.56 13.01
N LYS A 178 -12.58 -7.86 14.31
CA LYS A 178 -13.00 -6.90 15.34
C LYS A 178 -11.83 -6.28 16.10
N ALA A 179 -10.61 -6.78 15.91
CA ALA A 179 -9.45 -6.19 16.57
C ALA A 179 -9.20 -4.79 16.01
N PRO A 180 -9.06 -3.75 16.86
CA PRO A 180 -8.83 -2.40 16.37
C PRO A 180 -7.45 -2.27 15.74
N SER A 181 -7.28 -1.27 14.87
CA SER A 181 -5.96 -0.87 14.40
C SER A 181 -5.01 -0.67 15.58
N PRO A 182 -3.74 -1.10 15.48
CA PRO A 182 -2.75 -0.79 16.50
C PRO A 182 -2.40 0.72 16.51
N HIS A 183 -2.88 1.49 15.53
CA HIS A 183 -2.68 2.92 15.39
C HIS A 183 -3.95 3.68 15.76
N LYS A 184 -3.91 4.45 16.85
CA LYS A 184 -4.95 5.45 17.13
C LYS A 184 -4.94 6.55 16.07
N SER A 185 -3.75 7.04 15.76
CA SER A 185 -3.48 8.03 14.72
C SER A 185 -2.21 7.68 13.96
N PHE A 186 -2.04 8.27 12.77
CA PHE A 186 -0.85 8.09 11.95
C PHE A 186 -0.53 9.33 11.10
N TYR A 187 0.77 9.51 10.84
CA TYR A 187 1.33 10.68 10.19
C TYR A 187 2.05 10.29 8.89
N TRP A 188 1.77 11.01 7.80
CA TRP A 188 2.52 10.90 6.54
C TRP A 188 3.08 12.26 6.15
N GLN A 189 4.26 12.24 5.54
CA GLN A 189 4.86 13.44 4.97
C GLN A 189 5.49 13.14 3.61
N LEU A 190 5.22 14.00 2.64
CA LEU A 190 5.82 13.97 1.31
C LEU A 190 6.22 15.40 0.92
N GLY A 191 7.52 15.71 1.03
CA GLY A 191 8.00 17.07 0.86
C GLY A 191 7.34 18.02 1.86
N ASN A 192 6.58 18.99 1.35
CA ASN A 192 5.81 19.95 2.17
C ASN A 192 4.34 19.53 2.41
N GLN A 193 3.89 18.41 1.84
CA GLN A 193 2.60 17.83 2.12
C GLN A 193 2.67 17.05 3.43
N VAL A 194 1.66 17.21 4.28
CA VAL A 194 1.53 16.47 5.54
C VAL A 194 0.12 15.94 5.68
N VAL A 195 -0.01 14.71 6.16
CA VAL A 195 -1.27 14.12 6.59
C VAL A 195 -1.17 13.70 8.04
N ILE A 196 -2.23 13.98 8.78
CA ILE A 196 -2.50 13.35 10.07
C ILE A 196 -3.90 12.73 9.99
N ARG A 197 -4.00 11.45 10.34
CA ARG A 197 -5.27 10.73 10.43
C ARG A 197 -5.47 10.23 11.85
N GLU A 198 -6.66 10.44 12.40
CA GLU A 198 -7.10 9.78 13.64
C GLU A 198 -8.54 9.28 13.42
N GLY A 199 -8.74 7.96 13.50
CA GLY A 199 -9.99 7.32 13.13
C GLY A 199 -10.41 7.67 11.69
N ASP A 200 -11.63 8.19 11.57
CA ASP A 200 -12.24 8.57 10.29
C ASP A 200 -11.75 9.91 9.76
N TRP A 201 -11.15 10.76 10.62
CA TRP A 201 -10.78 12.11 10.26
C TRP A 201 -9.36 12.17 9.71
N LYS A 202 -9.22 12.79 8.54
CA LYS A 202 -7.96 12.98 7.84
C LYS A 202 -7.75 14.45 7.50
N LEU A 203 -6.71 15.04 8.06
CA LEU A 203 -6.29 16.41 7.79
C LEU A 203 -5.06 16.41 6.90
N LEU A 204 -5.14 17.15 5.79
CA LEU A 204 -4.07 17.36 4.83
C LEU A 204 -3.61 18.83 4.88
N LEU A 205 -2.30 19.03 4.95
CA LEU A 205 -1.64 20.32 4.82
C LEU A 205 -0.90 20.38 3.48
N ASN A 206 -1.03 21.51 2.78
CA ASN A 206 -0.54 21.74 1.42
C ASN A 206 -0.93 20.65 0.41
N PRO A 207 -2.19 20.15 0.41
CA PRO A 207 -2.58 19.01 -0.40
C PRO A 207 -2.30 19.24 -1.89
N ARG A 208 -1.77 18.19 -2.55
CA ARG A 208 -1.60 18.12 -3.99
C ARG A 208 -2.53 17.08 -4.59
N ASP A 209 -3.19 17.45 -5.68
CA ASP A 209 -4.06 16.58 -6.45
C ASP A 209 -3.63 16.64 -7.91
N HIS A 210 -2.80 15.68 -8.31
CA HIS A 210 -2.22 15.67 -9.66
C HIS A 210 -3.26 15.43 -10.76
N ASN A 211 -4.48 15.01 -10.42
CA ASN A 211 -5.59 14.93 -11.38
C ASN A 211 -6.12 16.33 -11.78
N ARG A 212 -5.65 17.41 -11.13
CA ARG A 212 -6.01 18.79 -11.45
C ARG A 212 -4.91 19.49 -12.24
N PRO A 213 -5.23 20.41 -13.18
CA PRO A 213 -4.23 21.11 -13.99
C PRO A 213 -3.15 21.85 -13.18
N SER A 214 -3.52 22.50 -12.06
CA SER A 214 -2.57 23.21 -11.20
C SER A 214 -1.84 22.30 -10.21
N GLY A 215 -2.30 21.05 -10.06
CA GLY A 215 -1.90 20.14 -8.99
C GLY A 215 -2.26 20.61 -7.58
N ARG A 216 -2.90 21.78 -7.42
CA ARG A 216 -3.19 22.39 -6.11
C ARG A 216 -4.67 22.23 -5.76
N GLU A 217 -4.94 22.08 -4.48
CA GLU A 217 -6.29 22.10 -3.95
C GLU A 217 -6.89 23.52 -4.00
N PRO A 218 -8.05 23.73 -4.65
CA PRO A 218 -8.69 25.05 -4.70
C PRO A 218 -9.12 25.56 -3.31
N GLY A 219 -9.44 24.65 -2.39
CA GLY A 219 -9.78 24.98 -1.00
C GLY A 219 -8.61 25.54 -0.16
N GLY A 220 -7.41 25.65 -0.74
CA GLY A 220 -6.24 26.24 -0.10
C GLY A 220 -5.28 25.20 0.49
N LYS A 221 -4.49 25.63 1.49
CA LYS A 221 -3.42 24.81 2.08
C LYS A 221 -3.89 23.85 3.17
N LEU A 222 -5.19 23.81 3.47
CA LEU A 222 -5.77 23.01 4.54
C LEU A 222 -7.01 22.29 4.03
N PHE A 223 -7.03 20.97 4.18
CA PHE A 223 -8.15 20.14 3.75
C PHE A 223 -8.46 19.09 4.80
N LEU A 224 -9.73 19.01 5.21
CA LEU A 224 -10.20 18.01 6.17
C LEU A 224 -11.30 17.17 5.51
N ALA A 225 -11.21 15.85 5.63
CA ALA A 225 -12.27 14.91 5.25
C ALA A 225 -12.53 13.88 6.33
N ASN A 226 -13.75 13.35 6.34
CA ASN A 226 -14.08 12.09 6.99
C ASN A 226 -13.99 10.99 5.91
N VAL A 227 -13.01 10.10 5.98
CA VAL A 227 -12.73 9.11 4.92
C VAL A 227 -13.66 7.91 4.92
N THR A 228 -14.44 7.73 5.98
CA THR A 228 -15.46 6.68 6.08
C THR A 228 -16.77 7.14 5.43
N GLU A 229 -17.17 8.39 5.66
CA GLU A 229 -18.34 9.00 5.03
C GLU A 229 -18.08 9.51 3.60
N ASP A 230 -16.87 9.95 3.30
CA ASP A 230 -16.45 10.54 2.02
C ASP A 230 -15.10 9.93 1.57
N PRO A 231 -15.08 8.67 1.11
CA PRO A 231 -13.85 7.99 0.68
C PRO A 231 -13.18 8.67 -0.53
N GLY A 232 -13.95 9.42 -1.31
CA GLY A 232 -13.45 10.21 -2.43
C GLY A 232 -12.89 11.57 -2.04
N GLU A 233 -12.86 11.91 -0.74
CA GLU A 233 -12.36 13.21 -0.24
C GLU A 233 -12.87 14.37 -1.10
N SER A 234 -14.17 14.33 -1.40
CA SER A 234 -14.84 15.21 -2.35
C SER A 234 -15.17 16.58 -1.74
N LYS A 235 -15.29 16.65 -0.40
CA LYS A 235 -15.67 17.87 0.33
C LYS A 235 -14.61 18.25 1.35
N ASN A 236 -14.17 19.50 1.29
CA ASN A 236 -13.32 20.08 2.32
C ASN A 236 -14.17 20.55 3.52
N LEU A 237 -14.01 19.90 4.67
CA LEU A 237 -14.72 20.19 5.90
C LEU A 237 -13.95 21.11 6.87
N ALA A 238 -12.76 21.58 6.50
CA ALA A 238 -11.87 22.31 7.43
C ALA A 238 -12.52 23.57 8.03
N LYS A 239 -13.32 24.31 7.24
CA LYS A 239 -14.06 25.49 7.73
C LYS A 239 -15.26 25.13 8.62
N LYS A 240 -15.85 23.94 8.43
CA LYS A 240 -17.06 23.50 9.13
C LYS A 240 -16.76 22.77 10.44
N LYS A 241 -15.54 22.26 10.61
CA LYS A 241 -15.08 21.47 11.77
C LYS A 241 -13.76 22.01 12.34
N PRO A 242 -13.73 23.28 12.79
CA PRO A 242 -12.50 23.92 13.27
C PRO A 242 -11.93 23.25 14.54
N ASP A 243 -12.79 22.64 15.35
CA ASP A 243 -12.46 21.82 16.50
C ASP A 243 -11.64 20.59 16.11
N VAL A 244 -12.10 19.85 15.09
CA VAL A 244 -11.38 18.67 14.56
C VAL A 244 -10.05 19.07 13.95
N VAL A 245 -10.02 20.18 13.19
CA VAL A 245 -8.77 20.75 12.66
C VAL A 245 -7.80 21.05 13.79
N SER A 246 -8.24 21.76 14.84
CA SER A 246 -7.38 22.13 15.96
C SER A 246 -6.79 20.91 16.66
N HIS A 247 -7.61 19.88 16.89
CA HIS A 247 -7.16 18.61 17.49
C HIS A 247 -6.11 17.90 16.64
N LEU A 248 -6.38 17.71 15.34
CA LEU A 248 -5.47 17.06 14.42
C LEU A 248 -4.15 17.85 14.23
N MET A 249 -4.20 19.19 14.27
CA MET A 249 -3.01 20.03 14.25
C MET A 249 -2.11 19.79 15.47
N LYS A 250 -2.68 19.65 16.67
CA LYS A 250 -1.92 19.31 17.88
C LYS A 250 -1.24 17.94 17.75
N LEU A 251 -1.93 16.94 17.19
CA LEU A 251 -1.34 15.64 16.90
C LEU A 251 -0.19 15.76 15.89
N LYS A 252 -0.36 16.54 14.81
CA LYS A 252 0.71 16.79 13.84
C LYS A 252 1.94 17.42 14.49
N ASP A 253 1.78 18.33 15.45
CA ASP A 253 2.91 18.94 16.17
C ASP A 253 3.60 17.93 17.09
N PHE A 254 2.85 17.08 17.78
CA PHE A 254 3.38 15.97 18.57
C PHE A 254 4.22 15.00 17.73
N TYR A 255 3.73 14.56 16.56
CA TYR A 255 4.52 13.75 15.64
C TYR A 255 5.77 14.49 15.15
N GLY A 256 5.66 15.79 14.89
CA GLY A 256 6.78 16.64 14.51
C GLY A 256 7.89 16.70 15.58
N SER A 257 7.54 16.77 16.86
CA SER A 257 8.52 16.74 17.95
C SER A 257 9.16 15.36 18.12
N GLU A 258 8.36 14.30 18.02
CA GLU A 258 8.84 12.91 18.09
C GLU A 258 9.88 12.61 17.01
N ILE A 259 9.65 13.05 15.77
CA ILE A 259 10.59 12.82 14.66
C ILE A 259 11.90 13.59 14.87
N LYS A 260 11.83 14.83 15.38
CA LYS A 260 13.02 15.64 15.67
C LYS A 260 13.87 15.03 16.79
N GLY A 261 13.24 14.45 17.82
CA GLY A 261 13.93 13.83 18.94
C GLY A 261 14.62 12.49 18.62
N ARG A 262 14.39 11.92 17.43
CA ARG A 262 15.04 10.69 16.95
C ARG A 262 16.30 10.95 16.10
N ARG A 263 16.58 12.20 15.76
CA ARG A 263 17.75 12.60 14.96
C ARG A 263 18.94 12.91 15.84
#